data_AF-A0A3B8M3X3-F1
#
_entry.id   AF-A0A3B8M3X3-F1
#
_cell.length_a   1.000
_cell.length_b   1.000
_cell.length_c   1.000
_cell.angle_alpha   90.00
_cell.angle_beta   90.00
_cell.angle_gamma   90.00
#
_symmetry.space_group_name_H-M   'P 1'
#
loop_
_entity.id
_entity.type
_entity.pdbx_description
1 polymer ?
#
loop_
_entity_poly.entity_id
_entity_poly.type
_entity_poly.pdbx_seq_one_letter_code
_entity_poly.pdbx_strand_id
1 'polypeptide(L)'
;MSDTFTTLEELQKTDGSQAALQELATVLTNEQNYHRLFDVLLMQKKLELGLPLIRPTSFDDVPDDQRTGFEKHYVDSARQVGGMLLEDGRIGDAWVYFQTIQEPGPVREALDGLSANSEDYERTEELINVALYEGAHPVKGLELMLNSHGTCNTITALDQQIMQLPPDDRLASAQLLVNQLYGDLCHTLNAEITQRLPMIEPSENLRELISGDRDWLFAEGNYHIDVSHLSAVVRFARSLEPDSPELSRALELAEYGARLDEQFRYPGEAPFGDFYNAHGHFFRALLDDGRDEAVGYFQAQLESEPDEEDKQMIAYVVVDLLRRIGLIDQAVELAVTHLANLDESTGFSFAEFCQVAGRLDLLRDTARSNGDLVTWAGALIGTPAD
;
A
#
# COMPACT_ATOMS: atom_id res chain seq x y z
N MET A 1 22.23 -48.58 -14.32
CA MET A 1 21.70 -47.62 -13.35
C MET A 1 20.28 -48.07 -13.08
N SER A 2 19.94 -48.37 -11.83
CA SER A 2 18.56 -48.71 -11.46
C SER A 2 17.66 -47.54 -11.80
N ASP A 3 16.53 -47.79 -12.45
CA ASP A 3 15.52 -46.76 -12.71
C ASP A 3 14.91 -46.33 -11.36
N THR A 4 14.58 -45.04 -11.20
CA THR A 4 14.04 -44.47 -9.97
C THR A 4 12.80 -45.24 -9.52
N PHE A 5 11.97 -45.68 -10.48
CA PHE A 5 10.79 -46.50 -10.23
C PHE A 5 11.13 -47.84 -9.55
N THR A 6 12.14 -48.57 -10.03
CA THR A 6 12.55 -49.86 -9.45
C THR A 6 13.05 -49.68 -8.02
N THR A 7 13.80 -48.61 -7.76
CA THR A 7 14.34 -48.29 -6.43
C THR A 7 13.20 -48.00 -5.43
N LEU A 8 12.17 -47.25 -5.87
CA LEU A 8 10.98 -46.97 -5.05
C LEU A 8 10.16 -48.25 -4.76
N GLU A 9 10.00 -49.14 -5.75
CA GLU A 9 9.31 -50.42 -5.55
C GLU A 9 10.06 -51.33 -4.56
N GLU A 10 11.39 -51.36 -4.62
CA GLU A 10 12.22 -52.14 -3.71
C GLU A 10 12.17 -51.59 -2.27
N LEU A 11 12.24 -50.27 -2.11
CA LEU A 11 12.09 -49.60 -0.81
C LEU A 11 10.71 -49.82 -0.21
N GLN A 12 9.65 -49.74 -1.02
CA GLN A 12 8.30 -50.02 -0.55
C GLN A 12 8.16 -51.47 -0.03
N LYS A 13 8.79 -52.43 -0.70
CA LYS A 13 8.77 -53.85 -0.29
C LYS A 13 9.61 -54.13 0.96
N THR A 14 10.71 -53.41 1.13
CA THR A 14 11.71 -53.70 2.17
C THR A 14 11.46 -52.89 3.45
N ASP A 15 11.25 -51.59 3.30
CA ASP A 15 11.22 -50.60 4.40
C ASP A 15 9.86 -49.89 4.53
N GLY A 16 8.92 -50.18 3.63
CA GLY A 16 7.53 -49.71 3.68
C GLY A 16 7.26 -48.41 2.93
N SER A 17 5.97 -48.01 2.90
CA SER A 17 5.49 -46.88 2.09
C SER A 17 6.08 -45.53 2.51
N GLN A 18 6.40 -45.34 3.80
CA GLN A 18 6.98 -44.09 4.29
C GLN A 18 8.43 -43.89 3.80
N ALA A 19 9.22 -44.97 3.75
CA ALA A 19 10.58 -44.94 3.21
C ALA A 19 10.58 -44.62 1.70
N ALA A 20 9.65 -45.21 0.95
CA ALA A 20 9.50 -44.91 -0.48
C ALA A 20 9.13 -43.44 -0.73
N LEU A 21 8.21 -42.85 0.05
CA LEU A 21 7.87 -41.43 -0.08
C LEU A 21 9.03 -40.51 0.32
N GLN A 22 9.83 -40.89 1.32
CA GLN A 22 11.01 -40.13 1.72
C GLN A 22 12.09 -40.11 0.63
N GLU A 23 12.32 -41.23 -0.04
CA GLU A 23 13.24 -41.30 -1.18
C GLU A 23 12.71 -40.46 -2.35
N LEU A 24 11.41 -40.55 -2.65
CA LEU A 24 10.79 -39.73 -3.69
C LEU A 24 10.93 -38.23 -3.40
N ALA A 25 10.74 -37.80 -2.14
CA ALA A 25 10.95 -36.41 -1.74
C ALA A 25 12.42 -35.99 -1.98
N THR A 26 13.37 -36.85 -1.67
CA THR A 26 14.81 -36.60 -1.88
C THR A 26 15.13 -36.44 -3.36
N VAL A 27 14.61 -37.34 -4.21
CA VAL A 27 14.79 -37.27 -5.67
C VAL A 27 14.20 -35.97 -6.22
N LEU A 28 12.95 -35.64 -5.87
CA LEU A 28 12.28 -34.43 -6.37
C LEU A 28 12.96 -33.14 -5.90
N THR A 29 13.55 -33.14 -4.70
CA THR A 29 14.35 -32.01 -4.20
C THR A 29 15.61 -31.85 -5.05
N ASN A 30 16.33 -32.94 -5.34
CA ASN A 30 17.53 -32.92 -6.17
C ASN A 30 17.25 -32.53 -7.63
N GLU A 31 16.06 -32.86 -8.13
CA GLU A 31 15.57 -32.48 -9.47
C GLU A 31 14.96 -31.06 -9.51
N GLN A 32 14.93 -30.33 -8.38
CA GLN A 32 14.29 -29.01 -8.24
C GLN A 32 12.80 -29.00 -8.67
N ASN A 33 12.14 -30.15 -8.57
CA ASN A 33 10.73 -30.32 -8.91
C ASN A 33 9.84 -30.06 -7.68
N TYR A 34 9.90 -28.83 -7.18
CA TYR A 34 9.32 -28.47 -5.89
C TYR A 34 7.79 -28.56 -5.84
N HIS A 35 7.10 -28.37 -6.97
CA HIS A 35 5.65 -28.54 -7.02
C HIS A 35 5.24 -29.99 -6.75
N ARG A 36 5.99 -30.96 -7.30
CA ARG A 36 5.77 -32.37 -7.02
C ARG A 36 6.25 -32.76 -5.63
N LEU A 37 7.29 -32.09 -5.12
CA LEU A 37 7.71 -32.27 -3.73
C LEU A 37 6.58 -31.90 -2.76
N PHE A 38 5.85 -30.81 -3.01
CA PHE A 38 4.68 -30.44 -2.20
C PHE A 38 3.63 -31.55 -2.16
N ASP A 39 3.27 -32.13 -3.30
CA ASP A 39 2.35 -33.28 -3.37
C ASP A 39 2.83 -34.43 -2.48
N VAL A 40 4.12 -34.75 -2.51
CA VAL A 40 4.72 -35.84 -1.73
C VAL A 40 4.73 -35.55 -0.23
N LEU A 41 5.03 -34.31 0.19
CA LEU A 41 4.99 -33.91 1.60
C LEU A 41 3.57 -34.09 2.18
N LEU A 42 2.54 -33.79 1.40
CA LEU A 42 1.15 -34.01 1.80
C LEU A 42 0.75 -35.49 1.75
N MET A 43 1.28 -36.26 0.78
CA MET A 43 1.09 -37.71 0.76
C MET A 43 1.67 -38.37 2.00
N GLN A 44 2.86 -37.94 2.45
CA GLN A 44 3.47 -38.44 3.69
C GLN A 44 2.52 -38.19 4.87
N LYS A 45 1.94 -36.99 4.97
CA LYS A 45 1.00 -36.69 6.05
C LYS A 45 -0.29 -37.49 5.99
N LYS A 46 -0.87 -37.64 4.80
CA LYS A 46 -2.08 -38.48 4.61
C LYS A 46 -1.79 -39.94 4.96
N LEU A 47 -0.61 -40.46 4.65
CA LEU A 47 -0.20 -41.82 5.01
C LEU A 47 -0.14 -42.00 6.54
N GLU A 48 0.44 -41.04 7.26
CA GLU A 48 0.50 -41.05 8.73
C GLU A 48 -0.91 -41.05 9.36
N LEU A 49 -1.84 -40.33 8.74
CA LEU A 49 -3.23 -40.20 9.18
C LEU A 49 -4.12 -41.37 8.71
N GLY A 50 -3.59 -42.30 7.89
CA GLY A 50 -4.34 -43.42 7.33
C GLY A 50 -5.38 -43.01 6.26
N LEU A 51 -5.19 -41.86 5.62
CA LEU A 51 -6.09 -41.27 4.63
C LEU A 51 -5.74 -41.69 3.19
N PRO A 52 -6.67 -41.55 2.23
CA PRO A 52 -6.39 -41.80 0.82
C PRO A 52 -5.27 -40.91 0.26
N LEU A 53 -4.31 -41.51 -0.43
CA LEU A 53 -3.16 -40.78 -1.02
C LEU A 53 -3.47 -40.17 -2.39
N ILE A 54 -4.64 -40.44 -2.94
CA ILE A 54 -5.10 -39.89 -4.22
C ILE A 54 -5.53 -38.43 -3.96
N ARG A 55 -5.04 -37.47 -4.77
CA ARG A 55 -5.21 -36.01 -4.56
C ARG A 55 -4.68 -35.56 -3.18
N PRO A 56 -3.36 -35.56 -2.99
CA PRO A 56 -2.76 -35.29 -1.69
C PRO A 56 -3.04 -33.87 -1.17
N THR A 57 -3.31 -32.91 -2.05
CA THR A 57 -3.64 -31.52 -1.71
C THR A 57 -5.10 -31.29 -1.30
N SER A 58 -6.02 -32.26 -1.52
CA SER A 58 -7.44 -32.08 -1.20
C SER A 58 -7.74 -32.29 0.28
N PHE A 59 -8.61 -31.41 0.82
CA PHE A 59 -9.20 -31.52 2.15
C PHE A 59 -10.48 -32.37 2.18
N ASP A 60 -11.04 -32.76 1.03
CA ASP A 60 -12.34 -33.45 0.94
C ASP A 60 -12.38 -34.77 1.72
N ASP A 61 -11.25 -35.48 1.73
CA ASP A 61 -11.10 -36.79 2.36
C ASP A 61 -10.53 -36.70 3.79
N VAL A 62 -10.41 -35.49 4.35
CA VAL A 62 -9.83 -35.25 5.68
C VAL A 62 -10.95 -35.06 6.71
N PRO A 63 -11.10 -35.99 7.67
CA PRO A 63 -12.10 -35.85 8.74
C PRO A 63 -11.88 -34.61 9.62
N ASP A 64 -12.97 -34.04 10.15
CA ASP A 64 -12.94 -32.79 10.94
C ASP A 64 -12.01 -32.87 12.17
N ASP A 65 -11.89 -34.02 12.82
CA ASP A 65 -11.03 -34.25 13.99
C ASP A 65 -9.53 -34.24 13.64
N GLN A 66 -9.17 -34.44 12.37
CA GLN A 66 -7.80 -34.44 11.87
C GLN A 66 -7.46 -33.21 11.01
N ARG A 67 -8.47 -32.41 10.65
CA ARG A 67 -8.37 -31.27 9.75
C ARG A 67 -7.34 -30.23 10.21
N THR A 68 -7.37 -29.85 11.48
CA THR A 68 -6.42 -28.89 12.06
C THR A 68 -4.97 -29.39 11.95
N GLY A 69 -4.74 -30.68 12.17
CA GLY A 69 -3.41 -31.27 12.08
C GLY A 69 -2.89 -31.34 10.64
N PHE A 70 -3.79 -31.59 9.68
CA PHE A 70 -3.45 -31.59 8.26
C PHE A 70 -3.23 -30.17 7.72
N GLU A 71 -4.07 -29.20 8.11
CA GLU A 71 -3.93 -27.79 7.75
C GLU A 71 -2.59 -27.21 8.20
N LYS A 72 -2.18 -27.49 9.44
CA LYS A 72 -0.85 -27.08 9.92
C LYS A 72 0.28 -27.66 9.05
N HIS A 73 0.22 -28.95 8.72
CA HIS A 73 1.22 -29.59 7.89
C HIS A 73 1.20 -29.05 6.44
N TYR A 74 0.02 -28.69 5.93
CA TYR A 74 -0.13 -28.04 4.64
C TYR A 74 0.59 -26.70 4.61
N VAL A 75 0.35 -25.86 5.62
CA VAL A 75 1.01 -24.55 5.76
C VAL A 75 2.52 -24.72 5.86
N ASP A 76 3.00 -25.62 6.73
CA ASP A 76 4.45 -25.85 6.91
C ASP A 76 5.11 -26.38 5.62
N SER A 77 4.43 -27.26 4.87
CA SER A 77 4.91 -27.77 3.58
C SER A 77 4.93 -26.69 2.50
N ALA A 78 3.92 -25.81 2.48
CA ALA A 78 3.86 -24.70 1.53
C ALA A 78 4.98 -23.70 1.82
N ARG A 79 5.24 -23.40 3.09
CA ARG A 79 6.34 -22.53 3.52
C ARG A 79 7.71 -23.11 3.14
N GLN A 80 7.90 -24.43 3.31
CA GLN A 80 9.14 -25.12 2.91
C GLN A 80 9.37 -25.07 1.40
N VAL A 81 8.37 -25.44 0.60
CA VAL A 81 8.46 -25.47 -0.86
C VAL A 81 8.60 -24.06 -1.43
N GLY A 82 7.83 -23.10 -0.92
CA GLY A 82 7.96 -21.69 -1.26
C GLY A 82 9.36 -21.16 -0.97
N GLY A 83 9.94 -21.49 0.19
CA GLY A 83 11.31 -21.11 0.55
C GLY A 83 12.36 -21.65 -0.43
N MET A 84 12.27 -22.93 -0.81
CA MET A 84 13.17 -23.53 -1.81
C MET A 84 13.06 -22.85 -3.18
N LEU A 85 11.84 -22.48 -3.59
CA LEU A 85 11.61 -21.74 -4.84
C LEU A 85 12.24 -20.33 -4.79
N LEU A 86 12.17 -19.65 -3.65
CA LEU A 86 12.83 -18.35 -3.46
C LEU A 86 14.36 -18.47 -3.50
N GLU A 87 14.94 -19.51 -2.89
CA GLU A 87 16.39 -19.77 -2.92
C GLU A 87 16.90 -19.98 -4.36
N ASP A 88 16.10 -20.60 -5.22
CA ASP A 88 16.38 -20.76 -6.66
C ASP A 88 16.00 -19.53 -7.51
N GLY A 89 15.50 -18.46 -6.89
CA GLY A 89 15.12 -17.22 -7.57
C GLY A 89 13.83 -17.28 -8.39
N ARG A 90 13.01 -18.34 -8.20
CA ARG A 90 11.71 -18.56 -8.88
C ARG A 90 10.57 -17.91 -8.10
N ILE A 91 10.56 -16.58 -8.11
CA ILE A 91 9.66 -15.77 -7.27
C ILE A 91 8.18 -15.95 -7.63
N GLY A 92 7.82 -15.97 -8.91
CA GLY A 92 6.42 -16.19 -9.32
C GLY A 92 5.88 -17.55 -8.86
N ASP A 93 6.68 -18.59 -9.01
CA ASP A 93 6.32 -19.93 -8.53
C ASP A 93 6.21 -20.00 -7.00
N ALA A 94 7.10 -19.32 -6.27
CA ALA A 94 7.06 -19.24 -4.82
C ALA A 94 5.81 -18.53 -4.32
N TRP A 95 5.41 -17.45 -5.00
CA TRP A 95 4.27 -16.64 -4.62
C TRP A 95 2.95 -17.43 -4.57
N VAL A 96 2.74 -18.39 -5.48
CA VAL A 96 1.56 -19.28 -5.45
C VAL A 96 1.38 -19.95 -4.08
N TYR A 97 2.47 -20.37 -3.44
CA TYR A 97 2.44 -20.99 -2.11
C TYR A 97 2.19 -19.97 -1.01
N PHE A 98 2.93 -18.86 -1.01
CA PHE A 98 2.83 -17.82 0.02
C PHE A 98 1.50 -17.07 0.00
N GLN A 99 0.92 -16.84 -1.18
CA GLN A 99 -0.42 -16.28 -1.34
C GLN A 99 -1.48 -17.22 -0.76
N THR A 100 -1.37 -18.53 -1.00
CA THR A 100 -2.31 -19.55 -0.50
C THR A 100 -2.34 -19.57 1.04
N ILE A 101 -1.20 -19.40 1.68
CA ILE A 101 -1.09 -19.37 3.16
C ILE A 101 -1.18 -17.96 3.75
N GLN A 102 -1.36 -16.92 2.90
CA GLN A 102 -1.43 -15.52 3.28
C GLN A 102 -0.20 -15.00 4.05
N GLU A 103 1.00 -15.47 3.67
CA GLU A 103 2.27 -15.07 4.28
C GLU A 103 3.19 -14.39 3.25
N PRO A 104 2.97 -13.12 2.89
CA PRO A 104 3.76 -12.44 1.86
C PRO A 104 5.19 -12.11 2.28
N GLY A 105 5.50 -12.13 3.58
CA GLY A 105 6.79 -11.70 4.14
C GLY A 105 8.03 -12.25 3.43
N PRO A 106 8.17 -13.58 3.25
CA PRO A 106 9.34 -14.15 2.57
C PRO A 106 9.49 -13.69 1.11
N VAL A 107 8.39 -13.48 0.39
CA VAL A 107 8.41 -12.97 -0.98
C VAL A 107 8.81 -11.49 -0.99
N ARG A 108 8.34 -10.70 -0.02
CA ARG A 108 8.78 -9.30 0.16
C ARG A 108 10.29 -9.22 0.33
N GLU A 109 10.84 -10.00 1.24
CA GLU A 109 12.30 -10.02 1.51
C GLU A 109 13.10 -10.44 0.26
N ALA A 110 12.60 -11.44 -0.49
CA ALA A 110 13.24 -11.85 -1.73
C ALA A 110 13.20 -10.76 -2.81
N LEU A 111 12.08 -10.04 -2.92
CA LEU A 111 11.91 -8.92 -3.85
C LEU A 111 12.81 -7.72 -3.48
N ASP A 112 12.97 -7.42 -2.19
CA ASP A 112 13.86 -6.35 -1.70
C ASP A 112 15.33 -6.61 -2.06
N GLY A 113 15.74 -7.88 -2.08
CA GLY A 113 17.08 -8.29 -2.50
C GLY A 113 17.38 -8.10 -3.99
N LEU A 114 16.36 -7.79 -4.82
CA LEU A 114 16.55 -7.60 -6.26
C LEU A 114 16.97 -6.18 -6.59
N SER A 115 17.97 -6.10 -7.50
CA SER A 115 18.26 -4.85 -8.20
C SER A 115 17.07 -4.48 -9.09
N ALA A 116 16.59 -3.25 -8.96
CA ALA A 116 15.49 -2.75 -9.78
C ALA A 116 15.90 -2.45 -11.24
N ASN A 117 17.18 -2.59 -11.58
CA ASN A 117 17.75 -2.40 -12.92
C ASN A 117 18.04 -3.75 -13.60
N SER A 118 16.99 -4.51 -13.91
CA SER A 118 17.10 -5.75 -14.69
C SER A 118 17.05 -5.45 -16.19
N GLU A 119 18.00 -5.98 -16.97
CA GLU A 119 17.95 -5.93 -18.44
C GLU A 119 16.98 -6.97 -19.03
N ASP A 120 16.51 -7.91 -18.21
CA ASP A 120 15.55 -8.93 -18.61
C ASP A 120 14.13 -8.41 -18.44
N TYR A 121 13.51 -8.02 -19.56
CA TYR A 121 12.16 -7.47 -19.61
C TYR A 121 11.11 -8.50 -19.18
N GLU A 122 11.19 -9.75 -19.66
CA GLU A 122 10.20 -10.79 -19.34
C GLU A 122 10.19 -11.10 -17.84
N ARG A 123 11.38 -11.20 -17.25
CA ARG A 123 11.51 -11.38 -15.80
C ARG A 123 11.01 -10.16 -15.03
N THR A 124 11.26 -8.95 -15.53
CA THR A 124 10.80 -7.72 -14.87
C THR A 124 9.27 -7.66 -14.86
N GLU A 125 8.60 -8.04 -15.95
CA GLU A 125 7.14 -8.10 -16.02
C GLU A 125 6.55 -9.12 -15.03
N GLU A 126 7.15 -10.31 -14.93
CA GLU A 126 6.73 -11.32 -13.96
C GLU A 126 6.83 -10.78 -12.52
N LEU A 127 7.93 -10.12 -12.19
CA LEU A 127 8.17 -9.54 -10.87
C LEU A 127 7.21 -8.38 -10.57
N ILE A 128 6.91 -7.52 -11.54
CA ILE A 128 5.91 -6.45 -11.40
C ILE A 128 4.54 -7.06 -11.14
N ASN A 129 4.15 -8.11 -11.88
CA ASN A 129 2.88 -8.79 -11.67
C ASN A 129 2.74 -9.33 -10.24
N VAL A 130 3.74 -10.07 -9.76
CA VAL A 130 3.75 -10.63 -8.40
C VAL A 130 3.77 -9.52 -7.35
N ALA A 131 4.65 -8.54 -7.49
CA ALA A 131 4.87 -7.51 -6.49
C ALA A 131 3.69 -6.54 -6.38
N LEU A 132 3.23 -6.00 -7.51
CA LEU A 132 2.23 -4.93 -7.56
C LEU A 132 0.81 -5.49 -7.72
N TYR A 133 0.54 -6.19 -8.82
CA TYR A 133 -0.82 -6.58 -9.19
C TYR A 133 -1.39 -7.70 -8.32
N GLU A 134 -0.55 -8.64 -7.89
CA GLU A 134 -0.95 -9.69 -6.95
C GLU A 134 -0.74 -9.29 -5.47
N GLY A 135 -0.08 -8.15 -5.23
CA GLY A 135 0.02 -7.53 -3.91
C GLY A 135 1.08 -8.11 -2.99
N ALA A 136 2.09 -8.84 -3.50
CA ALA A 136 3.15 -9.39 -2.66
C ALA A 136 4.03 -8.28 -2.05
N HIS A 137 4.41 -7.28 -2.84
CA HIS A 137 5.18 -6.12 -2.40
C HIS A 137 4.90 -4.88 -3.28
N PRO A 138 3.78 -4.15 -3.07
CA PRO A 138 3.35 -3.09 -3.99
C PRO A 138 4.40 -2.01 -4.25
N VAL A 139 5.06 -1.52 -3.19
CA VAL A 139 6.10 -0.48 -3.29
C VAL A 139 7.26 -0.90 -4.19
N LYS A 140 7.75 -2.14 -4.04
CA LYS A 140 8.84 -2.68 -4.87
C LYS A 140 8.39 -2.87 -6.32
N GLY A 141 7.14 -3.26 -6.54
CA GLY A 141 6.54 -3.33 -7.87
C GLY A 141 6.50 -1.95 -8.57
N LEU A 142 6.16 -0.89 -7.84
CA LEU A 142 6.23 0.48 -8.36
C LEU A 142 7.68 0.93 -8.65
N GLU A 143 8.63 0.57 -7.78
CA GLU A 143 10.06 0.85 -8.03
C GLU A 143 10.54 0.17 -9.32
N LEU A 144 10.17 -1.10 -9.54
CA LEU A 144 10.46 -1.82 -10.78
C LEU A 144 9.81 -1.14 -12.00
N MET A 145 8.55 -0.71 -11.88
CA MET A 145 7.85 0.02 -12.94
C MET A 145 8.50 1.38 -13.25
N LEU A 146 8.97 2.13 -12.24
CA LEU A 146 9.65 3.42 -12.46
C LEU A 146 10.88 3.24 -13.35
N ASN A 147 11.68 2.21 -13.05
CA ASN A 147 12.94 1.96 -13.76
C ASN A 147 12.75 1.38 -15.16
N SER A 148 11.65 0.63 -15.40
CA SER A 148 11.41 -0.08 -16.66
C SER A 148 10.39 0.59 -17.59
N HIS A 149 9.31 1.15 -17.04
CA HIS A 149 8.16 1.70 -17.77
C HIS A 149 8.04 3.22 -17.65
N GLY A 150 8.81 3.84 -16.75
CA GLY A 150 8.82 5.28 -16.50
C GLY A 150 7.69 5.79 -15.60
N THR A 151 7.76 7.08 -15.29
CA THR A 151 6.91 7.76 -14.31
C THR A 151 5.42 7.73 -14.69
N CYS A 152 5.07 7.95 -15.96
CA CYS A 152 3.67 8.01 -16.42
C CYS A 152 2.91 6.69 -16.18
N ASN A 153 3.52 5.56 -16.58
CA ASN A 153 2.94 4.24 -16.39
C ASN A 153 2.82 3.87 -14.91
N THR A 154 3.83 4.23 -14.11
CA THR A 154 3.83 3.98 -12.67
C THR A 154 2.73 4.77 -11.96
N ILE A 155 2.56 6.05 -12.29
CA ILE A 155 1.49 6.89 -11.74
C ILE A 155 0.12 6.30 -12.09
N THR A 156 -0.06 5.88 -13.34
CA THR A 156 -1.31 5.26 -13.81
C THR A 156 -1.62 3.97 -13.05
N ALA A 157 -0.60 3.12 -12.83
CA ALA A 157 -0.76 1.87 -12.09
C ALA A 157 -1.10 2.11 -10.62
N LEU A 158 -0.39 3.03 -9.95
CA LEU A 158 -0.73 3.39 -8.57
C LEU A 158 -2.14 3.96 -8.49
N ASP A 159 -2.56 4.84 -9.40
CA ASP A 159 -3.89 5.44 -9.35
C ASP A 159 -5.02 4.39 -9.39
N GLN A 160 -4.85 3.34 -10.20
CA GLN A 160 -5.81 2.24 -10.29
C GLN A 160 -5.85 1.35 -9.05
N GLN A 161 -4.73 1.23 -8.35
CA GLN A 161 -4.58 0.28 -7.24
C GLN A 161 -4.66 0.93 -5.86
N ILE A 162 -4.43 2.23 -5.73
CA ILE A 162 -4.21 2.91 -4.45
C ILE A 162 -5.30 2.62 -3.43
N MET A 163 -6.56 2.51 -3.86
CA MET A 163 -7.70 2.22 -2.98
C MET A 163 -7.69 0.80 -2.39
N GLN A 164 -7.04 -0.15 -3.06
CA GLN A 164 -6.92 -1.54 -2.62
C GLN A 164 -5.64 -1.80 -1.81
N LEU A 165 -4.69 -0.86 -1.85
CA LEU A 165 -3.44 -1.01 -1.12
C LEU A 165 -3.66 -0.84 0.39
N PRO A 166 -2.96 -1.62 1.23
CA PRO A 166 -2.87 -1.38 2.67
C PRO A 166 -2.39 0.05 2.98
N PRO A 167 -2.77 0.64 4.13
CA PRO A 167 -2.36 1.99 4.50
C PRO A 167 -0.85 2.24 4.43
N ASP A 168 -0.06 1.32 4.97
CA ASP A 168 1.41 1.43 4.98
C ASP A 168 2.00 1.40 3.56
N ASP A 169 1.43 0.57 2.68
CA ASP A 169 1.85 0.50 1.27
C ASP A 169 1.44 1.74 0.49
N ARG A 170 0.28 2.34 0.78
CA ARG A 170 -0.13 3.64 0.21
C ARG A 170 0.84 4.75 0.60
N LEU A 171 1.20 4.81 1.87
CA LEU A 171 2.16 5.78 2.40
C LEU A 171 3.52 5.63 1.71
N ALA A 172 4.08 4.43 1.71
CA ALA A 172 5.38 4.17 1.11
C ALA A 172 5.39 4.38 -0.42
N SER A 173 4.29 4.06 -1.11
CA SER A 173 4.13 4.35 -2.54
C SER A 173 4.10 5.85 -2.83
N ALA A 174 3.42 6.63 -1.98
CA ALA A 174 3.41 8.09 -2.08
C ALA A 174 4.81 8.68 -1.84
N GLN A 175 5.55 8.19 -0.84
CA GLN A 175 6.92 8.62 -0.57
C GLN A 175 7.84 8.39 -1.79
N LEU A 176 7.77 7.19 -2.39
CA LEU A 176 8.55 6.84 -3.57
C LEU A 176 8.32 7.82 -4.73
N LEU A 177 7.06 8.10 -5.06
CA LEU A 177 6.72 8.98 -6.17
C LEU A 177 6.99 10.46 -5.88
N VAL A 178 6.80 10.92 -4.64
CA VAL A 178 7.18 12.28 -4.25
C VAL A 178 8.68 12.47 -4.42
N ASN A 179 9.49 11.51 -3.97
CA ASN A 179 10.94 11.58 -4.10
C ASN A 179 11.40 11.57 -5.56
N GLN A 180 10.83 10.69 -6.38
CA GLN A 180 11.14 10.60 -7.80
C GLN A 180 10.78 11.92 -8.52
N LEU A 181 9.55 12.39 -8.37
CA LEU A 181 9.08 13.57 -9.08
C LEU A 181 9.80 14.85 -8.62
N TYR A 182 10.07 14.98 -7.33
CA TYR A 182 10.80 16.11 -6.77
C TYR A 182 12.24 16.17 -7.33
N GLY A 183 12.92 15.02 -7.40
CA GLY A 183 14.24 14.91 -8.01
C GLY A 183 14.24 15.30 -9.49
N ASP A 184 13.30 14.78 -10.27
CA ASP A 184 13.14 15.08 -11.70
C ASP A 184 12.90 16.58 -11.96
N LEU A 185 12.06 17.21 -11.13
CA LEU A 185 11.78 18.64 -11.22
C LEU A 185 13.00 19.48 -10.86
N CYS A 186 13.69 19.15 -9.77
CA CYS A 186 14.92 19.85 -9.38
C CYS A 186 15.98 19.72 -10.46
N HIS A 187 16.14 18.54 -11.06
CA HIS A 187 17.07 18.31 -12.15
C HIS A 187 16.78 19.21 -13.36
N THR A 188 15.52 19.23 -13.82
CA THR A 188 15.12 20.04 -14.98
C THR A 188 15.28 21.54 -14.71
N LEU A 189 14.86 22.01 -13.54
CA LEU A 189 15.01 23.41 -13.13
C LEU A 189 16.48 23.83 -13.03
N ASN A 190 17.34 22.99 -12.44
CA ASN A 190 18.77 23.27 -12.36
C ASN A 190 19.42 23.37 -13.74
N ALA A 191 19.03 22.50 -14.68
CA ALA A 191 19.53 22.55 -16.05
C ALA A 191 19.18 23.88 -16.73
N GLU A 192 17.93 24.31 -16.64
CA GLU A 192 17.45 25.58 -17.23
C GLU A 192 18.09 26.81 -16.53
N ILE A 193 18.17 26.81 -15.20
CA ILE A 193 18.79 27.89 -14.44
C ILE A 193 20.27 28.00 -14.77
N THR A 194 21.01 26.89 -14.83
CA THR A 194 22.44 26.90 -15.16
C THR A 194 22.67 27.37 -16.59
N GLN A 195 21.78 27.05 -17.52
CA GLN A 195 21.87 27.51 -18.91
C GLN A 195 21.74 29.03 -19.02
N ARG A 196 20.86 29.67 -18.23
CA ARG A 196 20.67 31.13 -18.27
C ARG A 196 21.58 31.90 -17.33
N LEU A 197 21.91 31.31 -16.19
CA LEU A 197 22.68 31.91 -15.09
C LEU A 197 23.81 30.96 -14.65
N PRO A 198 24.91 30.87 -15.43
CA PRO A 198 25.98 29.87 -15.23
C PRO A 198 26.75 29.98 -13.91
N MET A 199 26.55 31.07 -13.16
CA MET A 199 27.24 31.35 -11.89
C MET A 199 26.43 30.89 -10.66
N ILE A 200 25.20 30.40 -10.86
CA ILE A 200 24.36 29.89 -9.77
C ILE A 200 24.71 28.41 -9.57
N GLU A 201 25.00 28.04 -8.32
CA GLU A 201 25.21 26.63 -7.97
C GLU A 201 23.89 25.87 -7.97
N PRO A 202 23.87 24.60 -8.45
CA PRO A 202 22.68 23.77 -8.37
C PRO A 202 22.20 23.61 -6.94
N SER A 203 20.88 23.59 -6.74
CA SER A 203 20.25 23.32 -5.44
C SER A 203 19.39 22.07 -5.50
N GLU A 204 19.37 21.32 -4.41
CA GLU A 204 18.44 20.20 -4.20
C GLU A 204 17.13 20.66 -3.53
N ASN A 205 16.99 21.96 -3.23
CA ASN A 205 15.79 22.54 -2.64
C ASN A 205 14.95 23.26 -3.71
N LEU A 206 13.79 22.70 -4.03
CA LEU A 206 12.86 23.25 -5.02
C LEU A 206 12.42 24.67 -4.67
N ARG A 207 12.15 24.96 -3.38
CA ARG A 207 11.78 26.32 -2.95
C ARG A 207 12.87 27.34 -3.28
N GLU A 208 14.15 27.01 -3.08
CA GLU A 208 15.28 27.86 -3.48
C GLU A 208 15.36 28.02 -5.01
N LEU A 209 15.10 26.95 -5.78
CA LEU A 209 15.14 26.98 -7.25
C LEU A 209 14.07 27.92 -7.84
N ILE A 210 12.88 27.94 -7.24
CA ILE A 210 11.76 28.75 -7.75
C ILE A 210 11.70 30.15 -7.13
N SER A 211 12.52 30.45 -6.13
CA SER A 211 12.55 31.76 -5.47
C SER A 211 13.44 32.79 -6.17
N GLY A 212 13.26 34.07 -5.82
CA GLY A 212 14.03 35.21 -6.34
C GLY A 212 13.50 35.74 -7.67
N ASP A 213 14.33 36.49 -8.41
CA ASP A 213 14.00 37.11 -9.71
C ASP A 213 13.98 36.06 -10.85
N ARG A 214 13.20 34.99 -10.67
CA ARG A 214 13.12 33.84 -11.59
C ARG A 214 11.71 33.61 -12.15
N ASP A 215 10.88 34.65 -12.20
CA ASP A 215 9.52 34.60 -12.77
C ASP A 215 9.50 34.08 -14.22
N TRP A 216 10.61 34.24 -14.94
CA TRP A 216 10.80 33.70 -16.29
C TRP A 216 10.69 32.17 -16.37
N LEU A 217 10.84 31.44 -15.26
CA LEU A 217 10.60 29.99 -15.19
C LEU A 217 9.14 29.63 -15.47
N PHE A 218 8.21 30.55 -15.18
CA PHE A 218 6.76 30.36 -15.31
C PHE A 218 6.15 31.24 -16.41
N ALA A 219 6.93 32.19 -16.96
CA ALA A 219 6.47 33.09 -17.99
C ALA A 219 6.03 32.33 -19.25
N GLU A 220 5.03 32.87 -19.95
CA GLU A 220 4.51 32.36 -21.23
C GLU A 220 4.01 30.91 -21.17
N GLY A 221 3.59 30.44 -19.99
CA GLY A 221 3.09 29.07 -19.81
C GLY A 221 4.20 28.02 -19.77
N ASN A 222 5.43 28.41 -19.44
CA ASN A 222 6.52 27.46 -19.23
C ASN A 222 6.25 26.56 -18.01
N TYR A 223 6.55 25.28 -18.18
CA TYR A 223 6.56 24.27 -17.13
C TYR A 223 7.75 23.34 -17.33
N HIS A 224 8.30 22.84 -16.22
CA HIS A 224 9.55 22.06 -16.18
C HIS A 224 9.32 20.60 -15.78
N ILE A 225 8.06 20.19 -15.68
CA ILE A 225 7.65 18.81 -15.41
C ILE A 225 6.26 18.57 -15.94
N ASP A 226 5.94 17.32 -16.28
CA ASP A 226 4.60 16.95 -16.71
C ASP A 226 3.57 17.30 -15.62
N VAL A 227 2.59 18.11 -16.00
CA VAL A 227 1.61 18.68 -15.07
C VAL A 227 0.59 17.64 -14.59
N SER A 228 0.35 16.58 -15.38
CA SER A 228 -0.49 15.46 -14.97
C SER A 228 0.22 14.59 -13.95
N HIS A 229 1.54 14.41 -14.10
CA HIS A 229 2.35 13.74 -13.08
C HIS A 229 2.37 14.54 -11.77
N LEU A 230 2.55 15.86 -11.87
CA LEU A 230 2.56 16.74 -10.71
C LEU A 230 1.26 16.67 -9.91
N SER A 231 0.11 16.80 -10.57
CA SER A 231 -1.19 16.75 -9.89
C SER A 231 -1.43 15.38 -9.25
N ALA A 232 -1.09 14.28 -9.94
CA ALA A 232 -1.23 12.94 -9.38
C ALA A 232 -0.36 12.72 -8.13
N VAL A 233 0.93 13.08 -8.18
CA VAL A 233 1.85 12.89 -7.04
C VAL A 233 1.46 13.77 -5.85
N VAL A 234 1.05 15.02 -6.07
CA VAL A 234 0.53 15.89 -5.01
C VAL A 234 -0.73 15.28 -4.37
N ARG A 235 -1.62 14.68 -5.16
CA ARG A 235 -2.80 13.97 -4.63
C ARG A 235 -2.45 12.73 -3.83
N PHE A 236 -1.47 11.93 -4.28
CA PHE A 236 -1.00 10.74 -3.57
C PHE A 236 -0.33 11.09 -2.23
N ALA A 237 0.37 12.22 -2.19
CA ALA A 237 1.04 12.73 -0.99
C ALA A 237 0.09 13.04 0.17
N ARG A 238 -1.24 13.07 -0.05
CA ARG A 238 -2.23 13.10 1.05
C ARG A 238 -2.17 11.87 1.98
N SER A 239 -1.54 10.79 1.53
CA SER A 239 -1.30 9.58 2.34
C SER A 239 -0.09 9.70 3.27
N LEU A 240 0.70 10.78 3.17
CA LEU A 240 1.84 11.01 4.06
C LEU A 240 1.37 11.37 5.48
N GLU A 241 2.22 11.07 6.45
CA GLU A 241 2.00 11.33 7.86
C GLU A 241 2.92 12.49 8.35
N PRO A 242 2.61 13.14 9.50
CA PRO A 242 3.38 14.29 10.00
C PRO A 242 4.89 14.06 10.18
N ASP A 243 5.32 12.81 10.40
CA ASP A 243 6.72 12.42 10.57
C ASP A 243 7.43 12.06 9.25
N SER A 244 6.71 12.05 8.13
CA SER A 244 7.25 11.71 6.82
C SER A 244 8.20 12.80 6.31
N PRO A 245 9.49 12.50 6.05
CA PRO A 245 10.44 13.49 5.52
C PRO A 245 10.00 14.11 4.18
N GLU A 246 9.30 13.33 3.38
CA GLU A 246 8.77 13.69 2.05
C GLU A 246 7.68 14.77 2.10
N LEU A 247 7.07 15.01 3.26
CA LEU A 247 5.98 15.96 3.41
C LEU A 247 6.41 17.40 3.06
N SER A 248 7.65 17.76 3.42
CA SER A 248 8.27 19.03 3.02
C SER A 248 8.39 19.16 1.48
N ARG A 249 8.80 18.08 0.80
CA ARG A 249 8.92 18.02 -0.66
C ARG A 249 7.55 18.11 -1.33
N ALA A 250 6.53 17.45 -0.78
CA ALA A 250 5.16 17.53 -1.25
C ALA A 250 4.60 18.96 -1.16
N LEU A 251 4.91 19.68 -0.07
CA LEU A 251 4.55 21.09 0.06
C LEU A 251 5.23 21.95 -1.01
N GLU A 252 6.53 21.78 -1.24
CA GLU A 252 7.25 22.53 -2.27
C GLU A 252 6.74 22.21 -3.70
N LEU A 253 6.33 20.96 -3.96
CA LEU A 253 5.67 20.58 -5.23
C LEU A 253 4.33 21.32 -5.41
N ALA A 254 3.52 21.41 -4.35
CA ALA A 254 2.28 22.17 -4.37
C ALA A 254 2.54 23.69 -4.59
N GLU A 255 3.57 24.25 -3.96
CA GLU A 255 3.98 25.64 -4.16
C GLU A 255 4.46 25.92 -5.59
N TYR A 256 5.18 24.98 -6.20
CA TYR A 256 5.52 25.06 -7.62
C TYR A 256 4.27 25.01 -8.51
N GLY A 257 3.36 24.06 -8.25
CA GLY A 257 2.11 23.91 -9.00
C GLY A 257 1.22 25.15 -8.94
N ALA A 258 1.15 25.81 -7.78
CA ALA A 258 0.40 27.06 -7.59
C ALA A 258 0.94 28.24 -8.39
N ARG A 259 2.18 28.17 -8.91
CA ARG A 259 2.79 29.22 -9.75
C ARG A 259 2.66 28.97 -11.25
N LEU A 260 2.23 27.78 -11.66
CA LEU A 260 1.98 27.47 -13.07
C LEU A 260 0.88 28.38 -13.64
N ASP A 261 0.83 28.52 -14.96
CA ASP A 261 -0.29 29.20 -15.62
C ASP A 261 -1.62 28.51 -15.29
N GLU A 262 -2.72 29.27 -15.23
CA GLU A 262 -4.04 28.78 -14.86
C GLU A 262 -4.50 27.60 -15.74
N GLN A 263 -4.13 27.59 -17.03
CA GLN A 263 -4.47 26.49 -17.95
C GLN A 263 -3.82 25.14 -17.58
N PHE A 264 -2.76 25.14 -16.76
CA PHE A 264 -2.04 23.95 -16.31
C PHE A 264 -2.36 23.55 -14.87
N ARG A 265 -3.25 24.29 -14.20
CA ARG A 265 -3.76 23.95 -12.88
C ARG A 265 -4.99 23.08 -13.04
N TYR A 266 -4.82 21.77 -12.89
CA TYR A 266 -5.95 20.83 -12.93
C TYR A 266 -7.00 21.22 -11.89
N PRO A 267 -8.28 21.22 -12.25
CA PRO A 267 -9.33 21.43 -11.27
C PRO A 267 -9.33 20.28 -10.27
N GLY A 268 -9.56 20.61 -8.99
CA GLY A 268 -9.88 19.60 -7.99
C GLY A 268 -11.37 19.57 -7.67
N GLU A 269 -11.75 18.58 -6.89
CA GLU A 269 -13.08 18.45 -6.30
C GLU A 269 -13.02 18.85 -4.82
N ALA A 270 -14.14 19.23 -4.22
CA ALA A 270 -14.19 19.54 -2.80
C ALA A 270 -13.62 18.37 -1.96
N PRO A 271 -12.83 18.62 -0.91
CA PRO A 271 -12.38 19.93 -0.39
C PRO A 271 -11.21 20.56 -1.16
N PHE A 272 -10.59 19.86 -2.10
CA PHE A 272 -9.39 20.32 -2.82
C PHE A 272 -9.68 21.07 -4.13
N GLY A 273 -10.74 21.88 -4.17
CA GLY A 273 -11.16 22.60 -5.38
C GLY A 273 -10.08 23.52 -5.97
N ASP A 274 -9.49 24.38 -5.12
CA ASP A 274 -8.26 25.11 -5.45
C ASP A 274 -7.05 24.21 -5.22
N PHE A 275 -6.84 23.30 -6.18
CA PHE A 275 -6.04 22.09 -6.03
C PHE A 275 -4.71 22.31 -5.28
N TYR A 276 -3.79 23.10 -5.83
CA TYR A 276 -2.46 23.26 -5.23
C TYR A 276 -2.48 24.05 -3.92
N ASN A 277 -3.34 25.05 -3.77
CA ASN A 277 -3.43 25.83 -2.55
C ASN A 277 -4.03 25.01 -1.39
N ALA A 278 -5.09 24.24 -1.66
CA ALA A 278 -5.70 23.35 -0.70
C ALA A 278 -4.71 22.26 -0.23
N HIS A 279 -3.99 21.62 -1.16
CA HIS A 279 -2.93 20.66 -0.78
C HIS A 279 -1.80 21.35 0.00
N GLY A 280 -1.43 22.58 -0.35
CA GLY A 280 -0.48 23.39 0.40
C GLY A 280 -0.90 23.62 1.86
N HIS A 281 -2.16 24.01 2.11
CA HIS A 281 -2.70 24.10 3.47
C HIS A 281 -2.70 22.74 4.17
N PHE A 282 -3.13 21.67 3.49
CA PHE A 282 -3.13 20.32 4.06
C PHE A 282 -1.74 19.89 4.55
N PHE A 283 -0.70 20.03 3.71
CA PHE A 283 0.67 19.67 4.09
C PHE A 283 1.25 20.58 5.18
N ARG A 284 0.94 21.88 5.15
CA ARG A 284 1.33 22.83 6.20
C ARG A 284 0.76 22.47 7.57
N ALA A 285 -0.51 22.08 7.63
CA ALA A 285 -1.13 21.61 8.87
C ALA A 285 -0.40 20.39 9.44
N LEU A 286 -0.06 19.42 8.59
CA LEU A 286 0.70 18.22 8.98
C LEU A 286 2.13 18.55 9.42
N LEU A 287 2.80 19.52 8.79
CA LEU A 287 4.15 19.99 9.14
C LEU A 287 4.21 20.89 10.39
N ASP A 288 3.06 21.27 10.95
CA ASP A 288 2.95 22.30 12.00
C ASP A 288 3.48 23.69 11.56
N ASP A 289 3.38 24.00 10.26
CA ASP A 289 3.77 25.29 9.69
C ASP A 289 2.53 26.15 9.43
N GLY A 290 2.18 27.04 10.36
CA GLY A 290 0.94 27.82 10.26
C GLY A 290 -0.32 26.95 10.42
N ARG A 291 -0.25 25.94 11.32
CA ARG A 291 -1.30 24.94 11.54
C ARG A 291 -2.71 25.53 11.68
N ASP A 292 -2.89 26.56 12.49
CA ASP A 292 -4.21 27.16 12.74
C ASP A 292 -4.82 27.77 11.47
N GLU A 293 -4.00 28.45 10.65
CA GLU A 293 -4.43 29.01 9.37
C GLU A 293 -4.78 27.89 8.38
N ALA A 294 -3.96 26.86 8.33
CA ALA A 294 -4.14 25.72 7.45
C ALA A 294 -5.40 24.89 7.78
N VAL A 295 -5.68 24.64 9.06
CA VAL A 295 -6.91 23.98 9.50
C VAL A 295 -8.11 24.91 9.28
N GLY A 296 -7.96 26.21 9.58
CA GLY A 296 -8.99 27.22 9.38
C GLY A 296 -9.46 27.33 7.93
N TYR A 297 -8.57 27.10 6.95
CA TYR A 297 -8.93 27.05 5.53
C TYR A 297 -10.05 26.03 5.25
N PHE A 298 -9.88 24.78 5.70
CA PHE A 298 -10.86 23.72 5.47
C PHE A 298 -12.11 23.87 6.35
N GLN A 299 -11.97 24.39 7.57
CA GLN A 299 -13.12 24.69 8.43
C GLN A 299 -14.01 25.78 7.83
N ALA A 300 -13.42 26.86 7.29
CA ALA A 300 -14.16 27.90 6.59
C ALA A 300 -14.89 27.36 5.35
N GLN A 301 -14.24 26.45 4.61
CA GLN A 301 -14.87 25.77 3.49
C GLN A 301 -16.10 24.96 3.95
N LEU A 302 -15.95 24.17 5.02
CA LEU A 302 -17.02 23.36 5.60
C LEU A 302 -18.23 24.19 6.07
N GLU A 303 -17.98 25.35 6.69
CA GLU A 303 -19.03 26.25 7.16
C GLU A 303 -19.79 26.91 6.00
N SER A 304 -19.08 27.18 4.89
CA SER A 304 -19.62 27.89 3.74
C SER A 304 -20.30 26.99 2.69
N GLU A 305 -20.05 25.68 2.73
CA GLU A 305 -20.53 24.72 1.73
C GLU A 305 -22.05 24.43 1.89
N PRO A 306 -22.89 24.82 0.90
CA PRO A 306 -24.32 24.52 0.92
C PRO A 306 -24.67 23.09 0.50
N ASP A 307 -23.85 22.42 -0.30
CA ASP A 307 -24.12 21.06 -0.75
C ASP A 307 -23.79 20.03 0.34
N GLU A 308 -24.74 19.17 0.70
CA GLU A 308 -24.55 18.24 1.82
C GLU A 308 -23.56 17.11 1.48
N GLU A 309 -23.42 16.71 0.21
CA GLU A 309 -22.44 15.67 -0.19
C GLU A 309 -21.02 16.24 -0.10
N ASP A 310 -20.79 17.43 -0.67
CA ASP A 310 -19.49 18.12 -0.57
C ASP A 310 -19.14 18.45 0.88
N LYS A 311 -20.12 18.88 1.69
CA LYS A 311 -19.94 19.16 3.12
C LYS A 311 -19.51 17.93 3.90
N GLN A 312 -20.05 16.76 3.60
CA GLN A 312 -19.61 15.50 4.22
C GLN A 312 -18.19 15.15 3.82
N MET A 313 -17.81 15.32 2.55
CA MET A 313 -16.43 15.09 2.09
C MET A 313 -15.43 16.04 2.76
N ILE A 314 -15.77 17.34 2.87
CA ILE A 314 -14.93 18.32 3.56
C ILE A 314 -14.79 17.93 5.03
N ALA A 315 -15.89 17.57 5.70
CA ALA A 315 -15.87 17.16 7.10
C ALA A 315 -14.98 15.93 7.32
N TYR A 316 -15.04 14.93 6.44
CA TYR A 316 -14.15 13.77 6.49
C TYR A 316 -12.67 14.18 6.47
N VAL A 317 -12.28 15.05 5.55
CA VAL A 317 -10.89 15.52 5.44
C VAL A 317 -10.47 16.34 6.65
N VAL A 318 -11.34 17.19 7.19
CA VAL A 318 -11.03 17.96 8.40
C VAL A 318 -10.86 17.03 9.61
N VAL A 319 -11.75 16.04 9.79
CA VAL A 319 -11.64 15.06 10.88
C VAL A 319 -10.35 14.26 10.77
N ASP A 320 -10.01 13.75 9.58
CA ASP A 320 -8.77 13.02 9.37
C ASP A 320 -7.53 13.90 9.60
N LEU A 321 -7.55 15.15 9.13
CA LEU A 321 -6.46 16.10 9.37
C LEU A 321 -6.27 16.38 10.87
N LEU A 322 -7.36 16.72 11.59
CA LEU A 322 -7.35 16.96 13.03
C LEU A 322 -6.84 15.74 13.80
N ARG A 323 -7.24 14.53 13.38
CA ARG A 323 -6.75 13.27 13.94
C ARG A 323 -5.25 13.13 13.79
N ARG A 324 -4.71 13.33 12.59
CA ARG A 324 -3.27 13.17 12.29
C ARG A 324 -2.40 14.18 13.05
N ILE A 325 -2.89 15.40 13.29
CA ILE A 325 -2.18 16.42 14.06
C ILE A 325 -2.43 16.33 15.58
N GLY A 326 -3.15 15.30 16.05
CA GLY A 326 -3.37 15.03 17.47
C GLY A 326 -4.50 15.84 18.15
N LEU A 327 -5.32 16.57 17.39
CA LEU A 327 -6.48 17.30 17.90
C LEU A 327 -7.74 16.41 17.96
N ILE A 328 -7.63 15.30 18.69
CA ILE A 328 -8.64 14.22 18.72
C ILE A 328 -10.01 14.72 19.19
N ASP A 329 -10.08 15.54 20.24
CA ASP A 329 -11.37 16.00 20.77
C ASP A 329 -12.15 16.83 19.75
N GLN A 330 -11.47 17.75 19.05
CA GLN A 330 -12.09 18.55 17.99
C GLN A 330 -12.53 17.68 16.81
N ALA A 331 -11.71 16.69 16.44
CA ALA A 331 -12.04 15.74 15.38
C ALA A 331 -13.32 14.95 15.71
N VAL A 332 -13.48 14.51 16.96
CA VAL A 332 -14.65 13.76 17.41
C VAL A 332 -15.91 14.64 17.45
N GLU A 333 -15.83 15.87 17.94
CA GLU A 333 -16.97 16.81 17.92
C GLU A 333 -17.48 17.07 16.50
N LEU A 334 -16.56 17.25 15.56
CA LEU A 334 -16.89 17.46 14.16
C LEU A 334 -17.49 16.20 13.51
N ALA A 335 -16.91 15.03 13.80
CA ALA A 335 -17.41 13.75 13.32
C ALA A 335 -18.84 13.45 13.82
N VAL A 336 -19.15 13.75 15.08
CA VAL A 336 -20.52 13.62 15.63
C VAL A 336 -21.51 14.47 14.84
N THR A 337 -21.11 15.67 14.44
CA THR A 337 -21.99 16.64 13.79
C THR A 337 -22.26 16.30 12.33
N HIS A 338 -21.23 15.87 11.59
CA HIS A 338 -21.30 15.73 10.13
C HIS A 338 -21.21 14.29 9.61
N LEU A 339 -20.64 13.36 10.38
CA LEU A 339 -20.28 12.01 9.90
C LEU A 339 -20.98 10.88 10.67
N ALA A 340 -21.64 11.19 11.79
CA ALA A 340 -22.30 10.21 12.67
C ALA A 340 -23.38 9.33 12.00
N ASN A 341 -23.95 9.80 10.89
CA ASN A 341 -25.04 9.14 10.18
C ASN A 341 -24.61 8.56 8.82
N LEU A 342 -23.31 8.57 8.52
CA LEU A 342 -22.80 7.99 7.28
C LEU A 342 -22.84 6.47 7.35
N ASP A 343 -23.26 5.86 6.25
CA ASP A 343 -23.11 4.43 6.05
C ASP A 343 -21.61 4.08 5.97
N GLU A 344 -21.21 2.95 6.58
CA GLU A 344 -19.83 2.44 6.59
C GLU A 344 -19.25 2.20 5.18
N SER A 345 -20.10 2.20 4.14
CA SER A 345 -19.72 2.11 2.73
C SER A 345 -18.87 3.29 2.22
N THR A 346 -18.81 4.39 2.98
CA THR A 346 -18.03 5.58 2.65
C THR A 346 -16.55 5.52 3.06
N GLY A 347 -16.10 4.40 3.66
CA GLY A 347 -14.70 4.21 4.06
C GLY A 347 -14.31 4.94 5.34
N PHE A 348 -15.26 5.60 6.01
CA PHE A 348 -15.14 6.15 7.36
C PHE A 348 -16.05 5.37 8.31
N SER A 349 -15.49 4.78 9.36
CA SER A 349 -16.28 4.20 10.45
C SER A 349 -16.25 5.13 11.67
N PHE A 350 -17.38 5.78 11.95
CA PHE A 350 -17.54 6.58 13.16
C PHE A 350 -17.35 5.74 14.43
N ALA A 351 -17.77 4.48 14.41
CA ALA A 351 -17.63 3.56 15.53
C ALA A 351 -16.17 3.23 15.83
N GLU A 352 -15.39 2.86 14.81
CA GLU A 352 -13.94 2.61 14.96
C GLU A 352 -13.21 3.88 15.40
N PHE A 353 -13.58 5.03 14.84
CA PHE A 353 -12.99 6.31 15.21
C PHE A 353 -13.22 6.66 16.69
N CYS A 354 -14.45 6.53 17.20
CA CYS A 354 -14.75 6.72 18.62
C CYS A 354 -14.02 5.72 19.52
N GLN A 355 -13.84 4.47 19.07
CA GLN A 355 -13.10 3.47 19.82
C GLN A 355 -11.62 3.84 19.95
N VAL A 356 -10.96 4.21 18.85
CA VAL A 356 -9.55 4.65 18.85
C VAL A 356 -9.36 5.93 19.66
N ALA A 357 -10.32 6.86 19.59
CA ALA A 357 -10.31 8.09 20.37
C ALA A 357 -10.63 7.90 21.87
N GLY A 358 -11.03 6.69 22.30
CA GLY A 358 -11.47 6.43 23.67
C GLY A 358 -12.79 7.14 24.04
N ARG A 359 -13.58 7.56 23.05
CA ARG A 359 -14.83 8.33 23.20
C ARG A 359 -16.07 7.46 22.96
N LEU A 360 -16.12 6.30 23.61
CA LEU A 360 -17.28 5.39 23.55
C LEU A 360 -18.56 6.00 24.16
N ASP A 361 -18.40 7.02 25.03
CA ASP A 361 -19.49 7.85 25.54
C ASP A 361 -20.29 8.50 24.41
N LEU A 362 -19.60 9.10 23.44
CA LEU A 362 -20.22 9.76 22.30
C LEU A 362 -20.80 8.77 21.29
N LEU A 363 -20.11 7.65 21.05
CA LEU A 363 -20.65 6.57 20.21
C LEU A 363 -21.99 6.07 20.76
N ARG A 364 -22.08 5.90 22.09
CA ARG A 364 -23.31 5.51 22.76
C ARG A 364 -24.42 6.56 22.61
N ASP A 365 -24.11 7.84 22.81
CA ASP A 365 -25.14 8.89 22.74
C ASP A 365 -25.66 9.10 21.30
N THR A 366 -24.78 9.00 20.31
CA THR A 366 -25.13 8.99 18.88
C THR A 366 -25.98 7.77 18.52
N ALA A 367 -25.55 6.56 18.88
CA ALA A 367 -26.30 5.33 18.60
C ALA A 367 -27.69 5.33 19.25
N ARG A 368 -27.82 5.92 20.46
CA ARG A 368 -29.10 6.10 21.13
C ARG A 368 -30.02 7.05 20.34
N SER A 369 -29.46 8.14 19.81
CA SER A 369 -30.21 9.14 19.04
C SER A 369 -30.69 8.57 17.70
N ASN A 370 -29.89 7.69 17.10
CA ASN A 370 -30.18 7.03 15.83
C ASN A 370 -31.02 5.75 15.97
N GLY A 371 -31.26 5.27 17.19
CA GLY A 371 -32.00 4.03 17.44
C GLY A 371 -31.22 2.75 17.12
N ASP A 372 -29.90 2.84 16.99
CA ASP A 372 -29.03 1.68 16.75
C ASP A 372 -28.70 0.97 18.07
N LEU A 373 -29.50 -0.04 18.39
CA LEU A 373 -29.36 -0.84 19.60
C LEU A 373 -28.07 -1.67 19.65
N VAL A 374 -27.53 -2.08 18.50
CA VAL A 374 -26.35 -2.97 18.44
C VAL A 374 -25.11 -2.15 18.76
N THR A 375 -24.92 -1.03 18.06
CA THR A 375 -23.80 -0.11 18.31
C THR A 375 -23.87 0.48 19.72
N TRP A 376 -25.08 0.83 20.20
CA TRP A 376 -25.28 1.31 21.57
C TRP A 376 -24.85 0.28 22.62
N ALA A 377 -25.27 -0.98 22.47
CA ALA A 377 -24.90 -2.05 23.39
C ALA A 377 -23.40 -2.38 23.34
N GLY A 378 -22.81 -2.35 22.14
CA GLY A 378 -21.36 -2.51 21.94
C GLY A 378 -20.57 -1.43 22.68
N ALA A 379 -20.92 -0.16 22.51
CA ALA A 379 -20.28 0.96 23.19
C ALA A 379 -20.44 0.88 24.73
N LEU A 380 -21.62 0.45 25.21
CA LEU A 380 -21.88 0.27 26.65
C LEU A 380 -20.98 -0.81 27.29
N ILE A 381 -20.84 -1.96 26.63
CA ILE A 381 -20.05 -3.10 27.15
C ILE A 381 -18.55 -2.85 26.98
N GLY A 382 -18.16 -2.19 25.89
CA GLY A 382 -16.77 -1.86 25.58
C GLY A 382 -16.18 -0.74 26.44
N THR A 383 -17.01 0.02 27.16
CA THR A 383 -16.52 0.99 28.16
C THR A 383 -15.95 0.22 29.35
N PRO A 384 -14.65 0.32 29.68
CA PRO A 384 -14.11 -0.34 30.85
C PRO A 384 -14.88 0.13 32.10
N ALA A 385 -15.30 -0.82 32.93
CA ALA A 385 -15.97 -0.50 34.18
C ALA A 385 -14.98 0.23 35.11
N ASP A 386 -15.37 1.43 35.56
CA ASP A 386 -14.65 2.21 36.58
C ASP A 386 -14.35 1.40 37.86
#